data_AF-A0A2V6EQK0-F1
#
_entry.id   AF-A0A2V6EQK0-F1
#
_cell.length_a   1.000
_cell.length_b   1.000
_cell.length_c   1.000
_cell.angle_alpha   90.00
_cell.angle_beta   90.00
_cell.angle_gamma   90.00
#
_symmetry.space_group_name_H-M   'P 1'
#
loop_
_entity.id
_entity.type
_entity.pdbx_description
1 polymer ?
#
loop_
_entity_poly.entity_id
_entity_poly.type
_entity_poly.pdbx_seq_one_letter_code
_entity_poly.pdbx_strand_id
1 'polypeptide(L)'
;MRREINLSGGEITFLKTMGLSGAPTFGKVLIEQIGEMETAEFLDELNGLIQLGYVLSDKANLRTMENVERGVFRVNPSYARDLRDAIQPGRRREQTRRRRG
;
A
#
# COMPACT_ATOMS: atom_id res chain seq x y z
N MET A 1 -5.05 12.97 -15.50
CA MET A 1 -4.94 11.58 -16.00
C MET A 1 -5.24 10.64 -14.84
N ARG A 2 -6.15 9.68 -15.01
CA ARG A 2 -6.34 8.60 -14.03
C ARG A 2 -5.32 7.52 -14.35
N ARG A 3 -4.51 7.12 -13.36
CA ARG A 3 -3.57 6.01 -13.51
C ARG A 3 -4.35 4.71 -13.39
N GLU A 4 -4.11 3.75 -14.27
CA GLU A 4 -4.59 2.38 -14.07
C GLU A 4 -3.71 1.76 -12.98
N ILE A 5 -4.32 1.49 -11.82
CA ILE A 5 -3.66 0.81 -10.71
C ILE A 5 -4.30 -0.56 -10.61
N ASN A 6 -3.49 -1.59 -10.84
CA ASN A 6 -3.83 -2.98 -10.60
C ASN A 6 -3.07 -3.42 -9.35
N LEU A 7 -3.80 -3.86 -8.33
CA LEU A 7 -3.22 -4.29 -7.06
C LEU A 7 -3.48 -5.79 -6.83
N SER A 8 -2.47 -6.49 -6.34
CA SER A 8 -2.59 -7.86 -5.84
C SER A 8 -3.34 -7.90 -4.49
N GLY A 9 -3.70 -9.10 -4.04
CA GLY A 9 -4.26 -9.30 -2.69
C GLY A 9 -3.28 -8.91 -1.58
N GLY A 10 -1.98 -9.17 -1.77
CA GLY A 10 -0.91 -8.79 -0.85
C GLY A 10 -0.77 -7.27 -0.78
N GLU A 11 -0.64 -6.59 -1.93
CA GLU A 11 -0.52 -5.13 -2.01
C GLU A 11 -1.70 -4.42 -1.34
N ILE A 12 -2.92 -4.90 -1.56
CA ILE A 12 -4.12 -4.35 -0.92
C ILE A 12 -4.03 -4.49 0.61
N THR A 13 -3.52 -5.62 1.11
CA THR A 13 -3.34 -5.86 2.54
C THR A 13 -2.37 -4.84 3.12
N PHE A 14 -1.20 -4.66 2.52
CA PHE A 14 -0.22 -3.64 2.93
C PHE A 14 -0.81 -2.22 2.99
N LEU A 15 -1.49 -1.80 1.93
CA LEU A 15 -2.06 -0.46 1.84
C LEU A 15 -3.20 -0.22 2.85
N LYS A 16 -3.99 -1.25 3.15
CA LYS A 16 -5.03 -1.18 4.20
C LYS A 16 -4.39 -1.10 5.59
N THR A 17 -3.36 -1.88 5.85
CA THR A 17 -2.66 -1.92 7.14
C THR A 17 -1.96 -0.59 7.44
N MET A 18 -1.21 -0.04 6.48
CA MET A 18 -0.58 1.29 6.66
C MET A 18 -1.59 2.44 6.71
N GLY A 19 -2.73 2.26 6.04
CA GLY A 19 -3.72 3.31 5.84
C GLY A 19 -3.30 4.32 4.78
N LEU A 20 -4.30 4.93 4.14
CA LEU A 20 -4.11 5.86 3.02
C LEU A 20 -3.98 7.34 3.46
N SER A 21 -3.76 7.60 4.74
CA SER A 21 -3.61 8.96 5.29
C SER A 21 -2.21 9.54 5.09
N GLY A 22 -1.24 8.70 4.71
CA GLY A 22 0.18 9.08 4.63
C GLY A 22 0.86 9.15 6.00
N ALA A 23 0.18 8.72 7.07
CA ALA A 23 0.79 8.57 8.38
C ALA A 23 1.93 7.53 8.33
N PRO A 24 3.04 7.76 9.04
CA PRO A 24 4.12 6.80 9.12
C PRO A 24 3.69 5.54 9.90
N THR A 25 4.04 4.37 9.36
CA THR A 25 3.87 3.06 9.97
C THR A 25 5.25 2.45 10.20
N PHE A 26 5.55 2.08 11.45
CA PHE A 26 6.80 1.38 11.77
C PHE A 26 6.76 -0.05 11.22
N GLY A 27 7.88 -0.52 10.67
CA GLY A 27 7.99 -1.84 10.08
C GLY A 27 7.64 -2.98 11.02
N LYS A 28 8.05 -2.88 12.30
CA LYS A 28 7.64 -3.83 13.33
C LYS A 28 6.12 -3.97 13.46
N VAL A 29 5.41 -2.85 13.51
CA VAL A 29 3.93 -2.82 13.58
C VAL A 29 3.33 -3.39 12.29
N LEU A 30 3.91 -3.07 11.14
CA LEU A 30 3.45 -3.58 9.84
C LEU A 30 3.55 -5.11 9.76
N ILE A 31 4.67 -5.68 10.22
CA ILE A 31 4.88 -7.13 10.29
C ILE A 31 3.85 -7.77 11.22
N GLU A 32 3.68 -7.22 12.42
CA GLU A 32 2.72 -7.73 13.42
C GLU A 32 1.27 -7.71 12.93
N GLN A 33 0.88 -6.68 12.16
CA GLN A 33 -0.50 -6.54 11.67
C GLN A 33 -0.81 -7.34 10.41
N ILE A 34 0.18 -7.64 9.58
CA ILE A 34 -0.02 -8.45 8.37
C ILE A 34 -0.11 -9.94 8.72
N GLY A 35 0.60 -10.41 9.75
CA GLY A 35 0.47 -11.78 10.24
C GLY A 35 1.14 -12.83 9.36
N GLU A 36 0.46 -13.95 9.09
CA GLU A 36 0.98 -15.17 8.41
C GLU A 36 1.18 -15.00 6.89
N MET A 37 1.90 -13.97 6.47
CA MET A 37 2.40 -13.85 5.10
C MET A 37 3.80 -14.47 5.01
N GLU A 38 4.08 -15.25 3.97
CA GLU A 38 5.42 -15.79 3.80
C GLU A 38 6.44 -14.66 3.64
N THR A 39 7.64 -14.82 4.21
CA THR A 39 8.67 -13.77 4.19
C THR A 39 9.05 -13.34 2.77
N ALA A 40 9.12 -14.28 1.83
CA ALA A 40 9.43 -13.97 0.43
C ALA A 40 8.32 -13.12 -0.22
N GLU A 41 7.06 -13.51 -0.02
CA GLU A 41 5.89 -12.76 -0.50
C GLU A 41 5.82 -11.37 0.13
N PHE A 42 6.01 -11.27 1.45
CA PHE A 42 6.02 -10.00 2.17
C PHE A 42 7.05 -9.03 1.58
N LEU A 43 8.28 -9.50 1.36
CA LEU A 43 9.36 -8.69 0.80
C LEU A 43 9.08 -8.31 -0.65
N ASP A 44 8.56 -9.24 -1.46
CA ASP A 44 8.26 -8.98 -2.87
C ASP A 44 7.16 -7.92 -3.01
N GLU A 45 6.04 -8.09 -2.29
CA GLU A 45 4.91 -7.16 -2.33
C GLU A 45 5.26 -5.77 -1.80
N LEU A 46 5.99 -5.68 -0.67
CA LEU A 46 6.41 -4.40 -0.13
C LEU A 46 7.42 -3.70 -1.06
N ASN A 47 8.37 -4.43 -1.63
CA ASN A 47 9.31 -3.86 -2.60
C ASN A 47 8.60 -3.43 -3.87
N GLY A 48 7.62 -4.18 -4.37
CA GLY A 48 6.79 -3.81 -5.52
C GLY A 48 6.08 -2.47 -5.30
N LEU A 49 5.41 -2.31 -4.16
CA LEU A 49 4.76 -1.06 -3.78
C LEU A 49 5.72 0.13 -3.69
N ILE A 50 6.96 -0.09 -3.24
CA ILE A 50 8.00 0.96 -3.16
C ILE A 50 8.53 1.30 -4.55
N GLN A 51 8.81 0.30 -5.39
CA GLN A 51 9.32 0.48 -6.76
C GLN A 51 8.31 1.21 -7.65
N LEU A 52 7.02 0.93 -7.48
CA LEU A 52 5.93 1.66 -8.16
C LEU A 52 5.72 3.07 -7.59
N GLY A 53 6.36 3.41 -6.47
CA GLY A 53 6.25 4.69 -5.80
C GLY A 53 4.94 4.88 -5.03
N TYR A 54 4.18 3.81 -4.79
CA TYR A 54 2.93 3.83 -4.02
C TYR A 54 3.21 3.94 -2.52
N VAL A 55 4.33 3.37 -2.08
CA VAL A 55 4.82 3.43 -0.69
C VAL A 55 6.19 4.10 -0.68
N LEU A 56 6.43 4.92 0.33
CA LEU A 56 7.72 5.55 0.61
C LEU A 56 8.34 4.86 1.82
N SER A 57 9.65 4.57 1.74
CA SER A 57 10.45 4.05 2.85
C SER A 57 11.56 5.03 3.21
N ASP A 58 11.95 5.07 4.49
CA ASP A 58 13.15 5.74 4.95
C ASP A 58 14.44 4.93 4.71
N LYS A 59 14.31 3.64 4.38
CA LYS A 59 15.45 2.77 4.05
C LYS A 59 15.67 2.71 2.54
N ALA A 60 16.93 2.77 2.15
CA ALA A 60 17.33 2.67 0.75
C ALA A 60 17.29 1.23 0.20
N ASN A 61 17.31 0.21 1.07
CA ASN A 61 17.40 -1.19 0.67
C ASN A 61 16.67 -2.11 1.66
N LEU A 62 15.74 -2.93 1.17
CA LEU A 62 14.91 -3.84 1.97
C LEU A 62 15.05 -5.28 1.47
N ARG A 63 16.22 -5.88 1.75
CA ARG A 63 16.53 -7.26 1.32
C ARG A 63 16.16 -8.32 2.35
N THR A 64 15.89 -7.92 3.59
CA THR A 64 15.68 -8.83 4.71
C THR A 64 14.58 -8.29 5.62
N MET A 65 13.92 -9.17 6.36
CA MET A 65 12.90 -8.78 7.34
C MET A 65 13.45 -7.89 8.46
N GLU A 66 14.72 -8.06 8.84
CA GLU A 66 15.37 -7.16 9.82
C GLU A 66 15.44 -5.71 9.31
N ASN A 67 15.70 -5.51 8.01
CA ASN A 67 15.70 -4.17 7.41
C ASN A 67 14.28 -3.58 7.35
N VAL A 68 13.27 -4.42 7.09
CA VAL A 68 11.87 -4.02 7.14
C VAL A 68 11.49 -3.61 8.56
N GLU A 69 11.79 -4.43 9.57
CA GLU A 69 11.39 -4.20 10.96
C GLU A 69 11.88 -2.83 11.48
N ARG A 70 13.10 -2.44 11.09
CA ARG A 70 13.74 -1.16 11.45
C ARG A 70 13.34 0.02 10.56
N GLY A 71 12.49 -0.21 9.56
CA GLY A 71 12.03 0.79 8.60
C GLY A 71 10.79 1.55 9.06
N VAL A 72 10.55 2.67 8.40
CA VAL A 72 9.32 3.47 8.48
C VAL A 72 8.75 3.59 7.08
N PHE A 73 7.47 3.26 6.96
CA PHE A 73 6.75 3.21 5.70
C PHE A 73 5.57 4.16 5.72
N ARG A 74 5.25 4.76 4.58
CA ARG A 74 4.00 5.52 4.42
C ARG A 74 3.52 5.46 3.00
N VAL A 75 2.20 5.53 2.82
CA VAL A 75 1.62 5.68 1.48
C VAL A 75 2.04 7.03 0.89
N ASN A 76 2.42 7.01 -0.38
CA ASN A 76 2.75 8.22 -1.13
C ASN A 76 1.48 9.09 -1.31
N PRO A 77 1.45 10.33 -0.79
CA PRO A 77 0.28 11.20 -0.90
C PRO A 77 -0.14 11.48 -2.35
N SER A 78 0.80 11.46 -3.30
CA SER A 78 0.53 11.67 -4.73
C SER A 78 -0.29 10.55 -5.39
N TYR A 79 -0.40 9.40 -4.72
CA TYR A 79 -1.17 8.23 -5.18
C TYR A 79 -2.34 7.87 -4.25
N ALA A 80 -2.45 8.48 -3.07
CA ALA A 80 -3.42 8.10 -2.04
C ALA A 80 -4.87 8.06 -2.54
N ARG A 81 -5.26 8.98 -3.43
CA ARG A 81 -6.60 9.00 -4.04
C ARG A 81 -6.81 7.86 -5.02
N ASP A 82 -5.86 7.63 -5.91
CA ASP A 82 -5.94 6.58 -6.92
C ASP A 82 -5.92 5.19 -6.26
N LEU A 83 -5.08 4.99 -5.23
CA LEU A 83 -5.02 3.76 -4.43
C LEU A 83 -6.33 3.51 -3.66
N ARG A 84 -6.95 4.57 -3.12
CA ARG A 84 -8.26 4.45 -2.47
C ARG A 84 -9.33 3.94 -3.43
N ASP A 85 -9.35 4.50 -4.65
CA ASP A 85 -10.30 4.10 -5.69
C ASP A 85 -10.06 2.66 -6.16
N ALA A 86 -8.80 2.21 -6.20
CA ALA A 86 -8.41 0.85 -6.56
C ALA A 86 -8.80 -0.19 -5.47
N ILE A 87 -8.62 0.15 -4.19
CA ILE A 87 -8.96 -0.73 -3.06
C ILE A 87 -10.47 -0.83 -2.84
N GLN A 88 -11.23 0.23 -3.16
CA GLN A 88 -12.69 0.29 -2.97
C GLN A 88 -13.43 0.51 -4.31
N PRO A 89 -13.45 -0.49 -5.22
CA PRO A 89 -14.09 -0.34 -6.53
C PRO A 89 -15.61 -0.08 -6.43
N GLY A 90 -16.26 -0.48 -5.32
CA GLY A 90 -17.69 -0.29 -5.07
C GLY A 90 -18.14 1.17 -4.96
N ARG A 91 -17.31 2.06 -4.39
CA ARG A 91 -17.64 3.51 -4.27
C ARG A 91 -17.69 4.23 -5.62
N ARG A 92 -17.00 3.67 -6.63
CA ARG A 92 -16.92 4.22 -7.98
C ARG A 92 -18.26 4.11 -8.73
N ARG A 93 -19.02 3.04 -8.49
CA ARG A 93 -20.33 2.82 -9.13
C ARG A 93 -21.38 3.83 -8.67
N GLU A 94 -21.32 4.27 -7.42
CA GLU A 94 -22.30 5.21 -6.85
C GLU A 94 -22.06 6.66 -7.32
N GLN A 95 -20.80 7.10 -7.39
CA GLN A 95 -20.46 8.47 -7.79
C GLN A 95 -20.72 8.73 -9.29
N THR A 96 -20.66 7.69 -10.13
CA THR A 96 -20.94 7.79 -11.56
C THR A 96 -22.45 7.81 -11.85
N ARG A 97 -23.27 7.16 -11.03
CA ARG A 97 -24.74 7.21 -11.13
C ARG A 97 -25.31 8.58 -10.73
N ARG A 98 -24.76 9.24 -9.70
CA ARG A 98 -25.25 10.55 -9.23
C ARG A 98 -24.98 11.74 -10.17
N ARG A 99 -24.13 11.57 -11.19
CA ARG A 99 -23.86 12.63 -12.20
C ARG A 99 -24.73 12.51 -13.46
N ARG A 100 -25.60 11.52 -13.53
CA ARG A 100 -26.55 11.29 -14.64
C ARG A 100 -28.01 11.35 -14.18
N GLY A 101 -28.29 12.10 -13.10
CA GLY A 101 -29.63 12.37 -12.61
C GLY A 101 -29.88 13.87 -12.61
#